data_AF-A0A8T0IGR5-F1
#
_entry.id   AF-A0A8T0IGR5-F1
#
_cell.length_a   1.000
_cell.length_b   1.000
_cell.length_c   1.000
_cell.angle_alpha   90.00
_cell.angle_beta   90.00
_cell.angle_gamma   90.00
#
_symmetry.space_group_name_H-M   'P 1'
#
loop_
_entity.id
_entity.type
_entity.pdbx_description
1 polymer ?
#
loop_
_entity_poly.entity_id
_entity_poly.type
_entity_poly.pdbx_seq_one_letter_code
_entity_poly.pdbx_strand_id
1 'polypeptide(L)'
;MVFRRFVEIGRVALINYGPQYGKLVVIVDVIDQNRALIDAPDMVRTQINFKRLSLTDITIPELPRAAPKKVLKKAYEDAEVDQKWANSAWGRKLAVRTRRAAMNDFDRFKVMVARVKRSSIVRRELGKLRKEKA
;
A
#
# COMPACT_ATOMS: atom_id res chain seq x y z
N MET A 1 -18.57 -10.69 -11.56
CA MET A 1 -17.40 -11.58 -11.39
C MET A 1 -17.01 -11.62 -9.91
N VAL A 2 -16.77 -12.80 -9.32
CA VAL A 2 -16.59 -12.98 -7.86
C VAL A 2 -15.21 -12.51 -7.37
N PHE A 3 -14.18 -12.69 -8.20
CA PHE A 3 -12.83 -12.20 -7.91
C PHE A 3 -12.57 -10.85 -8.59
N ARG A 4 -11.82 -9.97 -7.90
CA ARG A 4 -11.46 -8.61 -8.38
C ARG A 4 -9.96 -8.43 -8.64
N ARG A 5 -9.13 -9.25 -8.03
CA ARG A 5 -7.66 -9.17 -8.14
C ARG A 5 -7.16 -10.48 -8.73
N PHE A 6 -6.48 -10.36 -9.85
CA PHE A 6 -5.93 -11.50 -10.58
C PHE A 6 -4.43 -11.40 -10.67
N VAL A 7 -3.77 -12.55 -10.75
CA VAL A 7 -2.37 -12.64 -11.13
C VAL A 7 -2.30 -12.39 -12.62
N GLU A 8 -1.75 -11.25 -12.99
CA GLU A 8 -1.63 -10.81 -14.37
C GLU A 8 -0.38 -9.92 -14.52
N ILE A 9 0.10 -9.80 -15.76
CA ILE A 9 1.27 -8.97 -16.07
C ILE A 9 0.88 -7.49 -15.86
N GLY A 10 1.75 -6.73 -15.20
CA GLY A 10 1.50 -5.34 -14.84
C GLY A 10 0.74 -5.14 -13.51
N ARG A 11 0.29 -6.21 -12.84
CA ARG A 11 -0.33 -6.11 -11.51
C ARG A 11 0.70 -5.71 -10.47
N VAL A 12 0.36 -4.70 -9.68
CA VAL A 12 1.16 -4.28 -8.53
C VAL A 12 0.81 -5.12 -7.31
N ALA A 13 1.83 -5.62 -6.62
CA ALA A 13 1.72 -6.44 -5.42
C ALA A 13 2.62 -5.91 -4.30
N LEU A 14 2.22 -6.15 -3.06
CA LEU A 14 3.03 -5.88 -1.87
C LEU A 14 3.67 -7.17 -1.37
N ILE A 15 4.96 -7.12 -1.02
CA ILE A 15 5.65 -8.26 -0.39
C ILE A 15 5.31 -8.33 1.10
N ASN A 16 4.72 -9.45 1.51
CA ASN A 16 4.20 -9.67 2.87
C ASN A 16 5.22 -10.19 3.89
N TYR A 17 6.33 -10.81 3.44
CA TYR A 17 7.40 -11.29 4.32
C TYR A 17 8.70 -11.62 3.56
N GLY A 18 9.79 -11.75 4.32
CA GLY A 18 11.14 -12.04 3.83
C GLY A 18 12.01 -10.78 3.64
N PRO A 19 13.15 -10.89 2.94
CA PRO A 19 14.16 -9.82 2.91
C PRO A 19 13.68 -8.49 2.32
N GLN A 20 12.71 -8.53 1.41
CA GLN A 20 12.15 -7.37 0.71
C GLN A 20 10.77 -6.96 1.28
N TYR A 21 10.50 -7.28 2.56
CA TYR A 21 9.22 -7.01 3.21
C TYR A 21 8.78 -5.56 3.06
N GLY A 22 7.50 -5.37 2.73
CA GLY A 22 6.88 -4.04 2.64
C GLY A 22 7.18 -3.27 1.35
N LYS A 23 7.96 -3.85 0.42
CA LYS A 23 8.17 -3.26 -0.90
C LYS A 23 7.00 -3.53 -1.84
N LEU A 24 6.67 -2.52 -2.65
CA LEU A 24 5.79 -2.66 -3.80
C LEU A 24 6.58 -3.18 -4.99
N VAL A 25 5.99 -4.13 -5.71
CA VAL A 25 6.59 -4.77 -6.88
C VAL A 25 5.54 -4.98 -7.96
N VAL A 26 5.98 -5.09 -9.20
CA VAL A 26 5.12 -5.37 -10.36
C VAL A 26 5.38 -6.80 -10.82
N ILE A 27 4.32 -7.54 -11.11
CA ILE A 27 4.42 -8.86 -11.77
C ILE A 27 4.71 -8.63 -13.24
N VAL A 28 5.88 -9.07 -13.72
CA VAL A 28 6.33 -8.88 -15.11
C VAL A 28 6.14 -10.16 -15.93
N ASP A 29 6.21 -11.32 -15.28
CA ASP A 29 5.87 -12.61 -15.88
C ASP A 29 5.37 -13.61 -14.83
N VAL A 30 4.63 -14.62 -15.28
CA VAL A 30 4.21 -15.77 -14.47
C VAL A 30 5.05 -16.97 -14.87
N ILE A 31 5.81 -17.51 -13.92
CA ILE A 31 6.73 -18.63 -14.18
C ILE A 31 5.96 -19.94 -14.11
N ASP A 32 5.23 -20.14 -13.01
CA ASP A 32 4.40 -21.31 -12.75
C ASP A 32 3.24 -20.93 -11.82
N GLN A 33 2.44 -21.91 -11.39
CA GLN A 33 1.28 -21.69 -10.53
C GLN A 33 1.63 -21.08 -9.16
N ASN A 34 2.87 -21.23 -8.70
CA ASN A 34 3.32 -20.80 -7.39
C ASN A 34 4.24 -19.57 -7.45
N ARG A 35 4.84 -19.25 -8.60
CA ARG A 35 5.88 -18.23 -8.72
C ARG A 35 5.61 -17.22 -9.82
N ALA A 36 5.93 -15.97 -9.52
CA ALA A 36 6.03 -14.89 -10.49
C ALA A 36 7.45 -14.34 -10.58
N LEU A 37 7.76 -13.79 -11.75
CA LEU A 37 8.89 -12.91 -11.97
C LEU A 37 8.45 -11.49 -11.61
N ILE A 38 9.05 -10.93 -10.56
CA ILE A 38 8.74 -9.60 -10.06
C ILE A 38 9.88 -8.63 -10.33
N ASP A 39 9.52 -7.36 -10.49
CA ASP A 39 10.48 -6.28 -10.71
C ASP A 39 9.95 -4.96 -10.10
N ALA A 40 10.87 -4.05 -9.82
CA ALA A 40 10.58 -2.70 -9.34
C ALA A 40 11.72 -1.76 -9.76
N PRO A 41 11.48 -0.43 -9.89
CA PRO A 41 12.51 0.51 -10.33
C PRO A 41 13.82 0.43 -9.51
N ASP A 42 13.71 0.26 -8.20
CA ASP A 42 14.81 0.22 -7.22
C ASP A 42 15.32 -1.20 -6.90
N MET A 43 14.78 -2.24 -7.54
CA MET A 43 15.05 -3.63 -7.18
C MET A 43 15.66 -4.42 -8.35
N VAL A 44 16.52 -5.39 -8.06
CA VAL A 44 16.95 -6.35 -9.07
C VAL A 44 15.82 -7.36 -9.31
N ARG A 45 15.47 -7.57 -10.58
CA ARG A 45 14.46 -8.55 -10.99
C ARG A 45 14.70 -9.91 -10.34
N THR A 46 13.69 -10.44 -9.68
CA THR A 46 13.81 -11.70 -8.93
C THR A 46 12.53 -12.53 -9.06
N GLN A 47 12.66 -13.84 -8.88
CA GLN A 47 11.51 -14.73 -8.76
C GLN A 47 10.99 -14.73 -7.32
N ILE A 48 9.67 -14.82 -7.14
CA ILE A 48 9.04 -14.90 -5.82
C ILE A 48 7.81 -15.81 -5.85
N ASN A 49 7.52 -16.47 -4.73
CA ASN A 49 6.30 -17.27 -4.59
C ASN A 49 5.07 -16.35 -4.34
N PHE A 50 3.93 -16.64 -4.97
CA PHE A 50 2.68 -15.90 -4.77
C PHE A 50 2.21 -15.85 -3.33
N LYS A 51 2.52 -16.85 -2.50
CA LYS A 51 2.25 -16.84 -1.06
C LYS A 51 2.90 -15.65 -0.34
N ARG A 52 3.98 -15.09 -0.88
CA ARG A 52 4.68 -13.91 -0.36
C ARG A 52 4.09 -12.60 -0.83
N LEU A 53 3.17 -12.63 -1.78
CA LEU A 53 2.60 -11.44 -2.42
C LEU A 53 1.16 -11.23 -1.97
N SER A 54 0.82 -9.99 -1.69
CA SER A 54 -0.57 -9.54 -1.62
C SER A 54 -0.86 -8.67 -2.84
N LEU A 55 -1.80 -9.09 -3.67
CA LEU A 55 -2.21 -8.31 -4.84
C LEU A 55 -2.93 -7.02 -4.40
N THR A 56 -2.58 -5.91 -5.05
CA THR A 56 -3.25 -4.63 -4.88
C THR A 56 -4.31 -4.42 -5.96
N ASP A 57 -5.11 -3.36 -5.84
CA ASP A 57 -6.07 -2.97 -6.89
C ASP A 57 -5.39 -2.19 -8.04
N ILE A 58 -4.10 -1.85 -7.91
CA ILE A 58 -3.37 -1.06 -8.88
C ILE A 58 -2.80 -1.98 -9.96
N THR A 59 -3.02 -1.60 -11.21
CA THR A 59 -2.51 -2.28 -12.40
C THR A 59 -1.85 -1.26 -13.32
N ILE A 60 -0.73 -1.63 -13.92
CA ILE A 60 -0.12 -0.93 -15.04
C ILE A 60 -0.67 -1.59 -16.31
N PRO A 61 -1.59 -0.94 -17.05
CA PRO A 61 -2.15 -1.52 -18.25
C PRO A 61 -1.06 -1.70 -19.32
N GLU A 62 -1.20 -2.72 -20.15
CA GLU A 62 -0.41 -2.93 -21.38
C GLU A 62 1.10 -3.12 -21.18
N LEU A 63 1.55 -3.52 -19.98
CA LEU A 63 2.96 -3.87 -19.78
C LEU A 63 3.30 -5.15 -20.60
N PRO A 64 4.30 -5.11 -21.50
CA PRO A 64 4.72 -6.30 -22.23
C PRO A 64 5.23 -7.39 -21.29
N ARG A 65 4.98 -8.66 -21.64
CA ARG A 65 5.55 -9.80 -20.93
C ARG A 65 7.07 -9.68 -20.89
N ALA A 66 7.68 -9.89 -19.72
CA ALA A 66 9.12 -9.78 -19.51
C ALA A 66 9.72 -8.40 -19.89
N ALA A 67 8.93 -7.31 -19.89
CA ALA A 67 9.35 -5.96 -20.27
C ALA A 67 10.72 -5.55 -19.70
N PRO A 68 11.63 -4.92 -20.48
CA PRO A 68 12.92 -4.46 -19.97
C PRO A 68 12.76 -3.43 -18.84
N LYS A 69 13.75 -3.36 -17.93
CA LYS A 69 13.68 -2.49 -16.75
C LYS A 69 13.47 -1.00 -17.08
N LYS A 70 14.01 -0.53 -18.20
CA LYS A 70 13.78 0.84 -18.70
C LYS A 70 12.30 1.10 -19.03
N VAL A 71 11.65 0.14 -19.70
CA VAL A 71 10.23 0.22 -20.08
C VAL A 71 9.36 0.15 -18.83
N LEU A 72 9.66 -0.79 -17.92
CA LEU A 72 8.95 -0.91 -16.64
C LEU A 72 9.01 0.38 -15.84
N LYS A 73 10.21 0.99 -15.70
CA LYS A 73 10.37 2.22 -14.93
C LYS A 73 9.52 3.35 -15.50
N LYS A 74 9.54 3.53 -16.82
CA LYS A 74 8.70 4.52 -17.50
C LYS A 74 7.22 4.25 -17.26
N ALA A 75 6.75 3.03 -17.47
CA ALA A 75 5.35 2.66 -17.26
C ALA A 75 4.91 2.79 -15.79
N TYR A 76 5.81 2.53 -14.84
CA TYR A 76 5.55 2.68 -13.40
C TYR A 76 5.37 4.15 -13.01
N GLU A 77 6.20 5.03 -13.57
CA GLU A 77 6.12 6.48 -13.39
C GLU A 77 4.87 7.06 -14.08
N ASP A 78 4.62 6.70 -15.35
CA ASP A 78 3.45 7.14 -16.12
C ASP A 78 2.12 6.68 -15.46
N ALA A 79 2.12 5.52 -14.81
CA ALA A 79 0.96 5.01 -14.09
C ALA A 79 0.80 5.62 -12.68
N GLU A 80 1.74 6.45 -12.23
CA GLU A 80 1.77 7.11 -10.92
C GLU A 80 1.53 6.14 -9.75
N VAL A 81 2.14 4.95 -9.81
CA VAL A 81 1.86 3.85 -8.87
C VAL A 81 2.10 4.26 -7.43
N ASP A 82 3.19 4.99 -7.15
CA ASP A 82 3.51 5.44 -5.79
C ASP A 82 2.48 6.40 -5.23
N GLN A 83 1.97 7.33 -6.06
CA GLN A 83 0.95 8.29 -5.65
C GLN A 83 -0.39 7.58 -5.39
N LYS A 84 -0.80 6.69 -6.30
CA LYS A 84 -2.01 5.87 -6.15
C LYS A 84 -1.93 4.99 -4.89
N TRP A 85 -0.77 4.40 -4.63
CA TRP A 85 -0.54 3.63 -3.42
C TRP A 85 -0.61 4.50 -2.16
N ALA A 86 0.08 5.64 -2.14
CA ALA A 86 0.08 6.57 -1.02
C ALA A 86 -1.33 7.10 -0.69
N ASN A 87 -2.18 7.28 -1.71
CA ASN A 87 -3.57 7.72 -1.56
C ASN A 87 -4.53 6.58 -1.20
N SER A 88 -4.17 5.33 -1.50
CA SER A 88 -4.99 4.16 -1.17
C SER A 88 -5.22 4.06 0.35
N ALA A 89 -6.37 3.53 0.77
CA ALA A 89 -6.66 3.32 2.20
C ALA A 89 -5.61 2.42 2.87
N TRP A 90 -5.11 1.43 2.14
CA TRP A 90 -4.10 0.50 2.64
C TRP A 90 -2.73 1.15 2.78
N GLY A 91 -2.24 1.85 1.75
CA GLY A 91 -0.98 2.60 1.80
C GLY A 91 -0.99 3.67 2.89
N ARG A 92 -2.09 4.43 3.04
CA ARG A 92 -2.26 5.39 4.15
C ARG A 92 -2.18 4.71 5.51
N LYS A 93 -2.85 3.57 5.69
CA LYS A 93 -2.81 2.80 6.94
C LYS A 93 -1.39 2.35 7.28
N LEU A 94 -0.63 1.86 6.29
CA LEU A 94 0.74 1.43 6.50
C LEU A 94 1.67 2.62 6.82
N ALA A 95 1.52 3.74 6.10
CA ALA A 95 2.29 4.95 6.35
C ALA A 95 2.06 5.50 7.77
N VAL A 96 0.81 5.50 8.26
CA VAL A 96 0.48 5.88 9.64
C VAL A 96 1.14 4.93 10.64
N ARG A 97 1.15 3.61 10.37
CA ARG A 97 1.83 2.63 11.23
C ARG A 97 3.33 2.93 11.34
N THR A 98 3.99 3.18 10.20
CA THR A 98 5.42 3.50 10.15
C THR A 98 5.73 4.80 10.92
N ARG A 99 4.95 5.87 10.70
CA ARG A 99 5.13 7.14 11.41
C ARG A 99 4.93 7.00 12.92
N ARG A 100 3.97 6.20 13.36
CA ARG A 100 3.75 5.93 14.79
C ARG A 100 4.88 5.13 15.41
N ALA A 101 5.44 4.17 14.69
CA ALA A 101 6.60 3.40 15.16
C ALA A 101 7.85 4.28 15.32
N ALA A 102 8.04 5.24 14.42
CA ALA A 102 9.18 6.17 14.45
C ALA A 102 9.03 7.32 15.48
N MET A 103 7.90 7.41 16.18
CA MET A 103 7.59 8.51 17.09
C MET A 103 8.41 8.44 18.38
N ASN A 104 9.07 9.53 18.75
CA ASN A 104 9.75 9.67 20.05
C ASN A 104 8.75 9.98 21.18
N ASP A 105 9.22 9.97 22.42
CA ASP A 105 8.33 10.13 23.59
C ASP A 105 7.64 11.51 23.64
N PHE A 106 8.36 12.58 23.31
CA PHE A 106 7.80 13.93 23.26
C PHE A 106 6.68 14.06 22.21
N ASP A 107 6.85 13.43 21.04
CA ASP A 107 5.82 13.37 20.01
C ASP A 107 4.58 12.59 20.48
N ARG A 108 4.78 11.49 21.23
CA ARG A 108 3.66 10.73 21.83
C ARG A 108 2.89 11.58 22.84
N PHE A 109 3.59 12.36 23.66
CA PHE A 109 2.96 13.30 24.59
C PHE A 109 2.12 14.34 23.86
N LYS A 110 2.67 14.97 22.80
CA LYS A 110 1.92 15.93 21.96
C LYS A 110 0.65 15.30 21.37
N VAL A 111 0.73 14.08 20.85
CA VAL A 111 -0.43 13.35 20.31
C VAL A 111 -1.46 13.04 21.40
N MET A 112 -1.02 12.65 22.60
CA MET A 112 -1.91 12.36 23.73
C MET A 112 -2.70 13.60 24.14
N VAL A 113 -2.04 14.74 24.34
CA VAL A 113 -2.71 16.01 24.68
C VAL A 113 -3.70 16.43 23.59
N ALA A 114 -3.30 16.37 22.31
CA ALA A 114 -4.19 16.69 21.18
C ALA A 114 -5.42 15.77 21.14
N ARG A 115 -5.25 14.48 21.43
CA ARG A 115 -6.35 13.50 21.48
C ARG A 115 -7.35 13.80 22.59
N VAL A 116 -6.89 14.17 23.79
CA VAL A 116 -7.76 14.55 24.90
C VAL A 116 -8.59 15.79 24.54
N LYS A 117 -7.95 16.84 24.02
CA LYS A 117 -8.64 18.07 23.58
C LYS A 117 -9.71 17.79 22.53
N ARG A 118 -9.36 17.04 21.47
CA ARG A 118 -10.32 16.62 20.44
C ARG A 118 -11.50 15.84 21.01
N SER A 119 -11.23 14.88 21.90
CA SER A 119 -12.27 14.01 22.45
C SER A 119 -13.26 14.77 23.34
N SER A 120 -12.77 15.75 24.11
CA SER A 120 -13.60 16.64 24.92
C SER A 120 -14.60 17.43 24.06
N ILE A 121 -14.12 18.05 22.97
CA ILE A 121 -14.97 18.82 22.04
C ILE A 121 -16.02 17.92 21.40
N VAL A 122 -15.62 16.76 20.87
CA VAL A 122 -16.56 15.80 20.24
C VAL A 122 -17.64 15.35 21.23
N ARG A 123 -17.27 15.04 22.47
CA ARG A 123 -18.23 14.63 23.51
C ARG A 123 -19.23 15.74 23.85
N ARG A 124 -18.77 16.99 23.92
CA ARG A 124 -19.63 18.16 24.18
C ARG A 124 -20.65 18.35 23.07
N GLU A 125 -20.22 18.35 21.81
CA GLU A 125 -21.14 18.54 20.68
C GLU A 125 -22.12 17.37 20.52
N LEU A 126 -21.65 16.12 20.73
CA LEU A 126 -22.53 14.95 20.75
C LEU A 126 -23.58 15.04 21.87
N GLY A 127 -23.20 15.59 23.03
CA GLY A 127 -24.11 15.81 24.15
C GLY A 127 -25.24 16.80 23.81
N LYS A 128 -24.94 17.86 23.06
CA LYS A 128 -25.95 18.81 22.57
C LYS A 128 -26.92 18.15 21.60
N LEU A 129 -26.39 17.45 20.58
CA LEU A 129 -27.20 16.73 19.59
C LEU A 129 -28.13 15.68 20.22
N ARG A 130 -27.67 14.99 21.27
CA ARG A 130 -28.51 14.03 22.00
C ARG A 130 -29.64 14.69 22.78
N LYS A 131 -29.40 15.89 23.34
CA LYS A 131 -30.42 16.67 24.05
C LYS A 131 -31.45 17.27 23.09
N GLU A 132 -31.04 17.69 21.90
CA GLU A 132 -31.94 18.25 20.88
C GLU A 132 -32.86 17.19 20.26
N LYS A 133 -32.41 15.94 20.19
CA LYS A 133 -33.19 14.80 19.70
C LYS A 133 -34.13 14.19 20.76
N ALA A 134 -33.92 14.49 22.03
CA ALA A 134 -34.72 14.00 23.16
C ALA A 134 -35.87 14.96 23.45
#